data_AF-A0A0G1LA19-F1
#
_entry.id   AF-A0A0G1LA19-F1
#
_cell.length_a   1.000
_cell.length_b   1.000
_cell.length_c   1.000
_cell.angle_alpha   90.00
_cell.angle_beta   90.00
_cell.angle_gamma   90.00
#
_symmetry.space_group_name_H-M   'P 1'
#
loop_
_entity.id
_entity.type
_entity.pdbx_description
1 polymer ?
#
loop_
_entity_poly.entity_id
_entity_poly.type
_entity_poly.pdbx_seq_one_letter_code
_entity_poly.pdbx_strand_id
1 'polypeptide(L)'
;DEPTIGLDVVMQKAMRDFIAQYNQRFNSTIILTSHYMEDVKKLAKRVIIIDHGKILFDGKLQDIIDKYAENKILTIELSEEVNRADLEKFGTIDRLEYPQVVLKVDRANASKVAAALLEKLPVADINIEEPPIEAIIRRVFSRGKK
;
A
#
# COMPACT_ATOMS: atom_id res chain seq x y z
N ASP A 1 0.78 10.85 -21.60
CA ASP A 1 2.04 10.46 -20.94
C ASP A 1 2.14 11.30 -19.68
N GLU A 2 2.22 10.70 -18.50
CA GLU A 2 2.29 11.41 -17.21
C GLU A 2 1.21 12.51 -17.03
N PRO A 3 -0.10 12.18 -17.14
CA PRO A 3 -1.18 13.18 -17.28
C PRO A 3 -1.39 14.10 -16.06
N THR A 4 -0.76 13.78 -14.93
CA THR A 4 -0.89 14.49 -13.64
C THR A 4 0.37 15.24 -13.24
N ILE A 5 1.45 15.15 -14.02
CA ILE A 5 2.71 15.82 -13.73
C ILE A 5 2.55 17.34 -13.77
N GLY A 6 3.13 18.04 -12.80
CA GLY A 6 3.05 19.50 -12.71
C GLY A 6 1.67 20.06 -12.30
N LEU A 7 0.68 19.21 -12.02
CA LEU A 7 -0.61 19.61 -11.48
C LEU A 7 -0.60 19.60 -9.95
N ASP A 8 -1.33 20.53 -9.34
CA ASP A 8 -1.61 20.48 -7.91
C ASP A 8 -2.57 19.33 -7.54
N VAL A 9 -2.66 19.01 -6.26
CA VAL A 9 -3.45 17.88 -5.75
C VAL A 9 -4.94 17.90 -6.15
N VAL A 10 -5.54 19.09 -6.30
CA VAL A 10 -6.94 19.25 -6.71
C VAL A 10 -7.08 18.95 -8.19
N MET A 11 -6.20 19.52 -9.02
CA MET A 11 -6.21 19.30 -10.47
C MET A 11 -5.86 17.86 -10.84
N GLN A 12 -4.94 17.22 -10.12
CA GLN A 12 -4.65 15.80 -10.28
C GLN A 12 -5.89 14.93 -10.02
N LYS A 13 -6.68 15.26 -8.98
CA LYS A 13 -7.93 14.56 -8.70
C LYS A 13 -8.94 14.75 -9.84
N ALA A 14 -9.15 15.99 -10.29
CA ALA A 14 -10.05 16.30 -11.40
C ALA A 14 -9.66 15.55 -12.69
N MET A 15 -8.36 15.48 -13.00
CA MET A 15 -7.84 14.73 -14.15
C MET A 15 -8.14 13.23 -14.04
N ARG A 16 -7.89 12.63 -12.87
CA ARG A 16 -8.21 11.21 -12.61
C ARG A 16 -9.71 10.94 -12.78
N ASP A 17 -10.54 11.76 -12.15
CA ASP A 17 -11.99 11.62 -12.22
C ASP A 17 -12.50 11.72 -13.67
N PHE A 18 -11.95 12.66 -14.45
CA PHE A 18 -12.24 12.79 -15.87
C PHE A 18 -11.87 11.54 -16.67
N ILE A 19 -10.64 11.03 -16.52
CA ILE A 19 -10.17 9.84 -17.24
C ILE A 19 -11.04 8.62 -16.90
N ALA A 20 -11.36 8.43 -15.62
CA ALA A 20 -12.20 7.33 -15.15
C ALA A 20 -13.61 7.42 -15.74
N GLN A 21 -14.24 8.60 -15.70
CA GLN A 21 -15.57 8.82 -16.27
C GLN A 21 -15.58 8.64 -17.79
N TYR A 22 -14.54 9.11 -18.48
CA TYR A 22 -14.42 8.94 -19.92
C TYR A 22 -14.33 7.47 -20.32
N ASN A 23 -13.48 6.68 -19.65
CA ASN A 23 -13.40 5.23 -19.86
C ASN A 23 -14.74 4.55 -19.63
N GLN A 24 -15.45 4.89 -18.55
CA GLN A 24 -16.75 4.30 -18.23
C GLN A 24 -17.83 4.67 -19.25
N ARG A 25 -17.89 5.94 -19.67
CA ARG A 25 -18.93 6.44 -20.58
C ARG A 25 -18.76 5.94 -22.00
N PHE A 26 -17.53 5.88 -22.49
CA PHE A 26 -17.23 5.57 -23.90
C PHE A 26 -16.65 4.18 -24.10
N ASN A 27 -16.41 3.42 -23.03
CA ASN A 27 -15.73 2.12 -23.05
C ASN A 27 -14.39 2.16 -23.82
N SER A 28 -13.70 3.30 -23.77
CA SER A 28 -12.48 3.55 -24.52
C SER A 28 -11.28 2.87 -23.88
N THR A 29 -10.39 2.25 -24.65
CA THR A 29 -9.09 1.79 -24.14
C THR A 29 -8.18 2.99 -23.86
N ILE A 30 -7.66 3.09 -22.64
CA ILE A 30 -6.75 4.17 -22.23
C ILE A 30 -5.42 3.54 -21.83
N ILE A 31 -4.33 4.02 -22.43
CA ILE A 31 -2.96 3.69 -22.03
C ILE A 31 -2.38 4.94 -21.36
N LEU A 32 -1.94 4.78 -20.12
CA LEU A 32 -1.31 5.82 -19.34
C LEU A 32 0.01 5.33 -18.78
N THR A 33 0.98 6.21 -18.80
CA THR A 33 2.26 6.11 -18.10
C THR A 33 2.17 7.04 -16.91
N SER A 34 2.53 6.54 -15.73
CA SER A 34 2.58 7.36 -14.51
C SER A 34 3.60 6.77 -13.56
N HIS A 35 4.39 7.63 -12.93
CA HIS A 35 5.18 7.28 -11.75
C HIS A 35 4.43 7.56 -10.43
N TYR A 36 3.26 8.21 -10.49
CA TYR A 36 2.40 8.46 -9.33
C TYR A 36 1.50 7.26 -9.05
N MET A 37 1.74 6.57 -7.93
CA MET A 37 1.04 5.32 -7.62
C MET A 37 -0.45 5.49 -7.37
N GLU A 38 -0.87 6.68 -6.91
CA GLU A 38 -2.29 7.01 -6.76
C GLU A 38 -3.04 7.04 -8.10
N ASP A 39 -2.37 7.41 -9.20
CA ASP A 39 -2.98 7.34 -10.53
C ASP A 39 -3.15 5.88 -10.94
N VAL A 40 -2.12 5.06 -10.72
CA VAL A 40 -2.13 3.63 -11.03
C VAL A 40 -3.25 2.94 -10.24
N LYS A 41 -3.36 3.18 -8.93
CA LYS A 41 -4.42 2.61 -8.08
C LYS A 41 -5.82 2.98 -8.53
N LYS A 42 -6.04 4.24 -8.92
CA LYS A 42 -7.38 4.75 -9.22
C LYS A 42 -7.83 4.48 -10.65
N LEU A 43 -6.91 4.43 -11.60
CA LEU A 43 -7.24 4.36 -13.03
C LEU A 43 -6.92 3.00 -13.66
N ALA A 44 -5.92 2.27 -13.17
CA ALA A 44 -5.41 1.09 -13.86
C ALA A 44 -6.04 -0.21 -13.33
N LYS A 45 -6.73 -0.95 -14.22
CA LYS A 45 -7.19 -2.33 -13.96
C LYS A 45 -6.09 -3.36 -14.21
N ARG A 46 -5.18 -3.04 -15.15
CA ARG A 46 -4.02 -3.83 -15.57
C ARG A 46 -2.81 -2.91 -15.51
N VAL A 47 -1.69 -3.42 -15.02
CA VAL A 47 -0.43 -2.70 -14.88
C VAL A 47 0.65 -3.49 -15.60
N ILE A 48 1.47 -2.75 -16.37
CA ILE A 48 2.68 -3.27 -17.00
C ILE A 48 3.85 -2.55 -16.34
N ILE A 49 4.74 -3.30 -15.69
CA ILE A 49 5.95 -2.76 -15.07
C ILE A 49 7.10 -3.02 -16.01
N ILE A 50 7.82 -1.95 -16.38
CA ILE A 50 8.96 -1.99 -17.29
C ILE A 50 10.20 -1.51 -16.53
N ASP A 51 11.30 -2.25 -16.61
CA ASP A 51 12.62 -1.86 -16.10
C ASP A 51 13.69 -2.22 -17.12
N HIS A 52 14.65 -1.33 -17.35
CA HIS A 52 15.76 -1.57 -18.29
C HIS A 52 15.34 -2.18 -19.66
N GLY A 53 14.21 -1.72 -20.21
CA GLY A 53 13.68 -2.20 -21.49
C GLY A 53 13.02 -3.58 -21.46
N LYS A 54 12.80 -4.17 -20.28
CA LYS A 54 12.13 -5.47 -20.09
C LYS A 54 10.84 -5.31 -19.31
N ILE A 55 9.82 -6.08 -19.71
CA ILE A 55 8.59 -6.20 -18.93
C ILE A 55 8.88 -7.12 -17.73
N LEU A 56 8.80 -6.56 -16.53
CA LEU A 56 8.96 -7.31 -15.27
C LEU A 56 7.63 -7.89 -14.78
N PHE A 57 6.52 -7.23 -15.11
CA PHE A 57 5.18 -7.67 -14.74
C PHE A 57 4.15 -7.18 -15.75
N ASP A 58 3.15 -8.01 -16.00
CA ASP A 58 1.99 -7.70 -16.82
C ASP A 58 0.77 -8.45 -16.26
N GLY A 59 -0.18 -7.73 -15.68
CA GLY A 59 -1.33 -8.34 -15.01
C GLY A 59 -2.16 -7.33 -14.23
N LYS A 60 -3.05 -7.79 -13.34
CA LYS A 60 -3.82 -6.86 -12.49
C LYS A 60 -2.93 -6.33 -11.38
N LEU A 61 -3.16 -5.08 -10.97
CA LEU A 61 -2.44 -4.49 -9.83
C LEU A 61 -2.64 -5.32 -8.55
N GLN A 62 -3.86 -5.83 -8.34
CA GLN A 62 -4.19 -6.66 -7.19
C GLN A 62 -3.35 -7.93 -7.12
N ASP A 63 -3.01 -8.53 -8.27
CA ASP A 63 -2.18 -9.75 -8.32
C ASP A 63 -0.77 -9.48 -7.76
N ILE A 64 -0.23 -8.27 -7.93
CA ILE A 64 1.04 -7.86 -7.32
C ILE A 64 0.87 -7.70 -5.81
N ILE A 65 -0.20 -7.03 -5.38
CA ILE A 65 -0.44 -6.81 -3.95
C ILE A 65 -0.56 -8.16 -3.25
N ASP A 66 -1.41 -9.06 -3.74
CA ASP A 66 -1.66 -10.36 -3.11
C ASP A 66 -0.41 -11.25 -3.10
N LYS A 67 0.42 -11.18 -4.15
CA LYS A 67 1.63 -11.99 -4.27
C LYS A 67 2.81 -11.47 -3.44
N TYR A 68 2.90 -10.17 -3.20
CA TYR A 68 4.11 -9.54 -2.62
C TYR A 68 3.85 -8.82 -1.28
N ALA A 69 2.59 -8.61 -0.87
CA ALA A 69 2.22 -8.11 0.46
C ALA A 69 2.04 -9.26 1.47
N GLU A 70 3.15 -9.89 1.82
CA GLU A 70 3.20 -10.98 2.82
C GLU A 70 2.77 -10.50 4.23
N ASN A 71 2.93 -9.20 4.50
CA ASN A 71 2.66 -8.59 5.80
C ASN A 71 1.66 -7.43 5.66
N LYS A 72 0.85 -7.20 6.71
CA LYS A 72 0.10 -5.97 6.94
C LYS A 72 0.83 -5.06 7.92
N ILE A 73 0.49 -3.77 7.86
CA ILE A 73 0.99 -2.74 8.77
C ILE A 73 -0.13 -2.42 9.76
N LEU A 74 0.17 -2.56 11.05
CA LEU A 74 -0.69 -2.14 12.15
C LEU A 74 -0.10 -0.87 12.73
N THR A 75 -0.81 0.25 12.61
CA THR A 75 -0.49 1.49 13.30
C THR A 75 -1.36 1.59 14.52
N ILE A 76 -0.75 1.69 15.70
CA ILE A 76 -1.41 1.61 16.99
C ILE A 76 -1.10 2.91 17.74
N GLU A 77 -2.12 3.51 18.33
CA GLU A 77 -1.98 4.60 19.29
C GLU A 77 -2.22 4.05 20.69
N LEU A 78 -1.26 4.24 21.59
CA LEU A 78 -1.30 3.74 22.95
C LEU A 78 -1.77 4.83 23.91
N SER A 79 -2.63 4.49 24.86
CA SER A 79 -3.01 5.40 25.95
C SER A 79 -1.99 5.45 27.08
N GLU A 80 -1.09 4.47 27.16
CA GLU A 80 -0.01 4.39 28.15
C GLU A 80 1.27 3.79 27.55
N GLU A 81 2.44 4.09 28.11
CA GLU A 81 3.70 3.48 27.67
C GLU A 81 3.71 1.97 27.93
N VAL A 82 4.13 1.19 26.94
CA VAL A 82 4.24 -0.27 27.03
C VAL A 82 5.67 -0.71 26.76
N ASN A 83 6.07 -1.82 27.36
CA ASN A 83 7.39 -2.39 27.12
C ASN A 83 7.49 -2.93 25.69
N ARG A 84 8.62 -2.69 25.05
CA ARG A 84 8.95 -3.23 23.72
C ARG A 84 8.74 -4.75 23.63
N ALA A 85 9.14 -5.48 24.67
CA ALA A 85 9.03 -6.94 24.74
C ALA A 85 7.58 -7.45 24.68
N ASP A 86 6.61 -6.64 25.09
CA ASP A 86 5.20 -7.02 25.00
C ASP A 86 4.66 -6.85 23.57
N LEU A 87 5.15 -5.83 22.85
CA LEU A 87 4.80 -5.58 21.45
C LEU A 87 5.42 -6.61 20.49
N GLU A 88 6.66 -7.05 20.74
CA GLU A 88 7.36 -8.03 19.90
C GLU A 88 6.65 -9.40 19.84
N LYS A 89 5.77 -9.70 20.81
CA LYS A 89 4.93 -10.92 20.82
C LYS A 89 3.86 -10.91 19.72
N PHE A 90 3.52 -9.74 19.20
CA PHE A 90 2.42 -9.54 18.25
C PHE A 90 2.92 -9.36 16.81
N GLY A 91 4.18 -8.97 16.61
CA GLY A 91 4.76 -8.82 15.28
C GLY A 91 6.13 -8.17 15.30
N THR A 92 6.66 -7.90 14.12
CA THR A 92 7.93 -7.18 13.97
C THR A 92 7.71 -5.69 14.16
N ILE A 93 8.38 -5.07 15.12
CA ILE A 93 8.31 -3.63 15.34
C ILE A 93 9.03 -2.92 14.20
N ASP A 94 8.31 -2.09 13.45
CA ASP A 94 8.87 -1.21 12.42
C ASP A 94 9.22 0.16 13.00
N ARG A 95 8.38 0.68 13.91
CA ARG A 95 8.60 1.93 14.65
C ARG A 95 7.93 1.88 16.02
N LEU A 96 8.57 2.46 17.03
CA LEU A 96 8.05 2.55 18.39
C LEU A 96 8.41 3.94 18.95
N GLU A 97 7.44 4.86 18.94
CA GLU A 97 7.58 6.25 19.38
C GLU A 97 6.28 6.66 20.09
N TYR A 98 6.23 6.57 21.42
CA TYR A 98 4.99 6.85 22.18
C TYR A 98 4.37 8.21 21.80
N PRO A 99 3.04 8.28 21.55
CA PRO A 99 2.05 7.19 21.73
C PRO A 99 1.93 6.23 20.54
N GLN A 100 2.65 6.42 19.43
CA GLN A 100 2.47 5.67 18.20
C GLN A 100 3.42 4.46 18.06
N VAL A 101 2.87 3.32 17.66
CA VAL A 101 3.61 2.09 17.32
C VAL A 101 3.22 1.61 15.94
N VAL A 102 4.20 1.13 15.17
CA VAL A 102 3.98 0.51 13.87
C VAL A 102 4.51 -0.92 13.91
N LEU A 103 3.62 -1.90 13.74
CA LEU A 103 3.95 -3.32 13.68
C LEU A 103 3.74 -3.87 12.27
N LYS A 104 4.65 -4.74 11.84
CA LYS A 104 4.47 -5.61 10.68
C LYS A 104 4.04 -6.99 11.16
N VAL A 105 2.91 -7.46 10.64
CA VAL A 105 2.31 -8.74 11.01
C VAL A 105 1.96 -9.54 9.78
N ASP A 106 1.98 -10.87 9.87
CA ASP A 106 1.55 -11.73 8.77
C ASP A 106 0.12 -11.41 8.34
N ARG A 107 -0.09 -11.30 7.02
CA ARG A 107 -1.40 -10.97 6.44
C ARG A 107 -2.53 -11.86 6.97
N ALA A 108 -2.26 -13.16 7.11
CA ALA A 108 -3.22 -14.15 7.58
C ALA A 108 -3.61 -13.97 9.05
N ASN A 109 -2.74 -13.38 9.87
CA ASN A 109 -2.93 -13.24 11.31
C ASN A 109 -3.30 -11.81 11.74
N ALA A 110 -3.29 -10.84 10.82
CA ALA A 110 -3.47 -9.41 11.13
C ALA A 110 -4.68 -9.12 12.02
N SER A 111 -5.87 -9.63 11.67
CA SER A 111 -7.09 -9.39 12.45
C SER A 111 -7.04 -10.05 13.83
N LYS A 112 -6.45 -11.25 13.94
CA LYS A 112 -6.28 -11.97 15.21
C LYS A 112 -5.31 -11.23 16.13
N VAL A 113 -4.21 -10.73 15.56
CA VAL A 113 -3.23 -9.93 16.28
C VAL A 113 -3.84 -8.61 16.76
N ALA A 114 -4.57 -7.91 15.89
CA ALA A 114 -5.26 -6.66 16.24
C ALA A 114 -6.23 -6.86 17.41
N ALA A 115 -7.05 -7.92 17.39
CA ALA A 115 -7.94 -8.25 18.50
C ALA A 115 -7.16 -8.49 19.81
N ALA A 116 -6.07 -9.26 19.74
CA ALA A 116 -5.25 -9.56 20.91
C ALA A 116 -4.50 -8.33 21.46
N LEU A 117 -4.13 -7.37 20.60
CA LEU A 117 -3.55 -6.09 21.01
C LEU A 117 -4.58 -5.24 21.77
N LEU A 118 -5.79 -5.09 21.22
CA LEU A 118 -6.89 -4.36 21.86
C LEU A 118 -7.29 -4.96 23.22
N GLU A 119 -7.19 -6.28 23.38
CA GLU A 119 -7.51 -6.96 24.63
C GLU A 119 -6.41 -6.84 25.69
N LYS A 120 -5.14 -6.88 25.29
CA LYS A 120 -4.01 -7.07 26.21
C LYS A 120 -3.19 -5.82 26.47
N LEU A 121 -3.30 -4.81 25.62
CA LEU A 121 -2.51 -3.57 25.71
C LEU A 121 -3.44 -2.34 25.79
N PRO A 122 -2.97 -1.24 26.39
CA PRO A 122 -3.70 0.03 26.48
C PRO A 122 -3.73 0.73 25.11
N VAL A 123 -4.52 0.20 24.18
CA VAL A 123 -4.67 0.74 22.83
C VAL A 123 -5.82 1.75 22.79
N ALA A 124 -5.51 2.99 22.41
CA ALA A 124 -6.48 4.06 22.18
C ALA A 124 -7.08 4.00 20.77
N ASP A 125 -6.25 3.71 19.76
CA ASP A 125 -6.68 3.57 18.36
C ASP A 125 -5.82 2.54 17.62
N ILE A 126 -6.38 1.92 16.57
CA ILE A 126 -5.68 0.95 15.73
C ILE A 126 -6.14 1.05 14.28
N ASN A 127 -5.17 1.14 13.38
CA ASN A 127 -5.39 1.10 11.94
C ASN A 127 -4.64 -0.08 11.31
N ILE A 128 -5.31 -0.82 10.42
CA ILE A 128 -4.78 -2.00 9.73
C ILE A 128 -4.74 -1.71 8.24
N GLU A 129 -3.54 -1.61 7.69
CA GLU A 129 -3.33 -1.22 6.29
C GLU A 129 -2.47 -2.23 5.53
N GLU A 130 -2.65 -2.22 4.21
CA GLU A 130 -1.69 -2.84 3.30
C GLU A 130 -0.40 -2.01 3.25
N PRO A 131 0.77 -2.63 3.06
CA PRO A 131 1.98 -1.87 2.82
C PRO A 131 1.82 -0.99 1.57
N PRO A 132 2.46 0.19 1.54
CA PRO A 132 2.36 1.10 0.41
C PRO A 132 2.81 0.38 -0.87
N ILE A 133 2.05 0.54 -1.96
CA ILE A 133 2.28 -0.17 -3.22
C ILE A 133 3.69 0.12 -3.76
N GLU A 134 4.22 1.32 -3.52
CA GLU A 134 5.58 1.71 -3.83
C GLU A 134 6.61 0.76 -3.20
N ALA A 135 6.39 0.35 -1.94
CA ALA A 135 7.25 -0.62 -1.27
C ALA A 135 7.09 -2.03 -1.87
N ILE A 136 5.86 -2.41 -2.25
CA ILE A 136 5.58 -3.70 -2.91
C ILE A 136 6.29 -3.76 -4.26
N ILE A 137 6.13 -2.73 -5.09
CA ILE A 137 6.74 -2.61 -6.42
C ILE A 137 8.26 -2.57 -6.32
N ARG A 138 8.85 -1.87 -5.33
CA ARG A 138 10.29 -1.91 -5.08
C ARG A 138 10.83 -3.33 -4.87
N ARG A 139 10.07 -4.20 -4.20
CA ARG A 139 10.43 -5.63 -4.04
C ARG A 139 10.36 -6.41 -5.35
N VAL A 140 9.42 -6.07 -6.23
CA VAL A 140 9.33 -6.67 -7.56
C VAL A 140 10.58 -6.32 -8.38
N PHE A 141 10.98 -5.05 -8.39
CA PHE A 141 12.20 -4.58 -9.08
C PHE A 141 13.48 -5.21 -8.50
N SER A 142 13.59 -5.37 -7.17
CA SER A 142 14.81 -5.91 -6.56
C SER A 142 15.02 -7.42 -6.78
N ARG A 143 13.94 -8.21 -6.95
CA ARG A 143 14.05 -9.63 -7.29
C ARG A 143 14.38 -9.89 -8.77
N GLY A 144 14.09 -8.96 -9.67
CA GLY A 144 14.45 -9.06 -11.10
C GLY A 144 15.94 -8.84 -11.40
N LYS A 145 16.75 -8.46 -10.40
CA LYS A 145 18.20 -8.24 -10.51
C LYS A 145 19.05 -9.48 -10.15
N LYS A 146 18.45 -10.66 -10.05
CA LYS A 146 19.17 -11.93 -9.87
C LYS A 146 19.21 -12.74 -11.16
#